data_AF-A0A3D1K1Q0-F1
#
_entry.id   AF-A0A3D1K1Q0-F1
#
_cell.length_a   1.000
_cell.length_b   1.000
_cell.length_c   1.000
_cell.angle_alpha   90.00
_cell.angle_beta   90.00
_cell.angle_gamma   90.00
#
_symmetry.space_group_name_H-M   'P 1'
#
loop_
_entity.id
_entity.type
_entity.pdbx_description
1 polymer ?
#
loop_
_entity_poly.entity_id
_entity_poly.type
_entity_poly.pdbx_seq_one_letter_code
_entity_poly.pdbx_strand_id
1 'polypeptide(L)'
;METDNKTIDGVGYCWHLLVRELLEGMFFSQQDLAEHCKVTQQSISSWKNGVRKPGDFARRRILELAREAEIDPGRYECDPVRDAITKYLEKNTGKDLVRVISLYEKMSDGSRDKLLGYAKTLAK
;
A
#
# COMPACT_ATOMS: atom_id res chain seq x y z
N MET A 1 -14.97 32.01 3.02
CA MET A 1 -14.27 30.98 2.22
C MET A 1 -14.01 29.84 3.17
N GLU A 2 -15.05 29.03 3.38
CA GLU A 2 -15.07 27.93 4.35
C GLU A 2 -14.29 26.76 3.78
N THR A 3 -13.25 26.34 4.49
CA THR A 3 -12.48 25.14 4.19
C THR A 3 -13.37 23.92 4.39
N ASP A 4 -13.72 23.27 3.29
CA ASP A 4 -14.53 22.06 3.19
C ASP A 4 -13.79 20.89 3.88
N ASN A 5 -14.00 20.77 5.19
CA ASN A 5 -13.50 19.69 6.04
C ASN A 5 -14.37 18.44 5.81
N LYS A 6 -14.36 17.92 4.57
CA LYS A 6 -14.99 16.65 4.21
C LYS A 6 -14.21 15.50 4.85
N THR A 7 -14.65 15.17 6.05
CA THR A 7 -14.83 13.81 6.58
C THR A 7 -14.00 12.71 5.90
N ILE A 8 -12.93 12.33 6.58
CA ILE A 8 -12.05 11.18 6.29
C ILE A 8 -12.73 9.86 6.73
N ASP A 9 -14.05 9.73 6.53
CA ASP A 9 -14.86 8.68 7.19
C ASP A 9 -15.59 7.72 6.23
N GLY A 10 -15.41 7.83 4.91
CA GLY A 10 -16.06 6.93 3.95
C GLY A 10 -15.17 5.82 3.38
N VAL A 11 -13.85 6.02 3.39
CA VAL A 11 -12.91 5.20 2.61
C VAL A 11 -11.90 4.54 3.54
N GLY A 12 -11.98 3.22 3.66
CA GLY A 12 -11.02 2.43 4.43
C GLY A 12 -9.72 2.30 3.67
N TYR A 13 -8.67 3.01 4.07
CA TYR A 13 -7.33 2.84 3.46
C TYR A 13 -6.60 1.62 4.00
N CYS A 14 -5.86 0.98 3.10
CA CYS A 14 -4.92 -0.08 3.39
C CYS A 14 -3.59 0.56 3.82
N TRP A 15 -3.60 1.13 5.04
CA TRP A 15 -2.52 1.93 5.62
C TRP A 15 -1.14 1.28 5.54
N HIS A 16 -1.06 -0.04 5.64
CA HIS A 16 0.20 -0.77 5.58
C HIS A 16 0.88 -0.66 4.21
N LEU A 17 0.12 -0.61 3.11
CA LEU A 17 0.63 -0.41 1.76
C LEU A 17 1.07 1.03 1.55
N LEU A 18 0.23 2.00 1.95
CA LEU A 18 0.58 3.41 1.83
C LEU A 18 1.82 3.77 2.65
N VAL A 19 1.99 3.20 3.85
CA VAL A 19 3.19 3.38 4.67
C VAL A 19 4.43 2.79 3.98
N ARG A 20 4.32 1.66 3.28
CA ARG A 20 5.45 1.10 2.51
C ARG A 20 5.83 1.99 1.34
N GLU A 21 4.84 2.45 0.59
CA GLU A 21 5.05 3.35 -0.54
C GLU A 21 5.74 4.65 -0.08
N LEU A 22 5.33 5.21 1.06
CA LEU A 22 5.98 6.41 1.61
C LEU A 22 7.44 6.17 1.98
N LEU A 23 7.74 5.05 2.63
CA LEU A 23 9.12 4.71 3.00
C LEU A 23 9.99 4.56 1.75
N GLU A 24 9.46 3.95 0.68
CA GLU A 24 10.18 3.74 -0.58
C GLU A 24 10.29 5.03 -1.41
N GLY A 25 9.17 5.71 -1.67
CA GLY A 25 9.10 6.89 -2.53
C GLY A 25 9.81 8.12 -1.95
N MET A 26 9.84 8.26 -0.62
CA MET A 26 10.57 9.35 0.04
C MET A 26 11.97 8.93 0.53
N PHE A 27 12.37 7.67 0.29
CA PHE A 27 13.61 7.08 0.82
C PHE A 27 13.75 7.20 2.35
N PHE A 28 12.62 7.19 3.07
CA PHE A 28 12.61 7.26 4.51
C PHE A 28 12.94 5.91 5.14
N SER A 29 13.77 5.95 6.19
CA SER A 29 13.81 4.86 7.15
C SER A 29 12.53 4.85 8.00
N GLN A 30 12.30 3.74 8.71
CA GLN A 30 11.18 3.68 9.67
C GLN A 30 11.33 4.72 10.80
N GLN A 31 12.55 5.16 11.10
CA GLN A 31 12.81 6.17 12.11
C GLN A 31 12.41 7.56 11.60
N ASP A 32 12.77 7.90 10.36
CA ASP A 32 12.43 9.20 9.76
C ASP A 32 10.91 9.40 9.69
N LEU A 33 10.18 8.38 9.22
CA LEU A 33 8.72 8.44 9.20
C LEU A 33 8.11 8.52 10.61
N ALA A 34 8.75 7.90 11.61
CA ALA A 34 8.31 7.96 12.99
C ALA A 34 8.42 9.39 13.55
N GLU A 35 9.50 10.10 13.22
CA GLU A 35 9.73 11.49 13.61
C GLU A 35 8.69 12.42 12.98
N HIS A 36 8.42 12.27 11.68
CA HIS A 36 7.35 13.03 11.01
C HIS A 36 5.98 12.78 11.64
N CYS A 37 5.69 11.53 12.01
CA CYS A 37 4.41 11.14 12.60
C CYS A 37 4.34 11.31 14.12
N LYS A 38 5.43 11.74 14.78
CA LYS A 38 5.56 11.87 16.24
C LYS A 38 5.20 10.59 17.01
N VAL A 39 5.67 9.45 16.51
CA VAL A 39 5.46 8.13 17.13
C VAL A 39 6.79 7.39 17.28
N THR A 40 6.75 6.19 17.85
CA THR A 40 7.93 5.32 17.91
C THR A 40 8.15 4.60 16.58
N GLN A 41 9.40 4.26 16.27
CA GLN A 41 9.75 3.39 15.14
C GLN A 41 8.96 2.05 15.17
N GLN A 42 8.72 1.50 16.37
CA GLN A 42 7.92 0.29 16.55
C GLN A 42 6.48 0.48 16.08
N SER A 43 5.91 1.68 16.25
CA SER A 43 4.58 2.01 15.74
C SER A 43 4.56 1.97 14.22
N ILE A 44 5.58 2.55 13.57
CA ILE A 44 5.74 2.48 12.10
C ILE A 44 5.88 1.03 11.63
N SER A 45 6.71 0.22 12.30
CA SER A 45 6.84 -1.22 12.00
C SER A 45 5.50 -1.95 12.09
N SER A 46 4.72 -1.67 13.14
CA SER A 46 3.38 -2.26 13.33
C SER A 46 2.42 -1.86 12.21
N TRP A 47 2.46 -0.61 11.74
CA TRP A 47 1.62 -0.13 10.63
C TRP A 47 2.07 -0.72 9.29
N LYS A 48 3.37 -0.71 9.00
CA LYS A 48 3.97 -1.29 7.77
C LYS A 48 3.63 -2.77 7.57
N ASN A 49 3.45 -3.48 8.68
CA ASN A 49 3.10 -4.90 8.70
C ASN A 49 1.59 -5.16 8.89
N GLY A 50 0.76 -4.12 8.91
CA GLY A 50 -0.69 -4.24 9.03
C GLY A 50 -1.20 -4.75 10.38
N VAL A 51 -0.33 -4.82 11.40
CA VAL A 51 -0.68 -5.30 12.75
C VAL A 51 -1.56 -4.28 13.49
N ARG A 52 -1.31 -2.98 13.28
CA ARG A 52 -2.13 -1.89 13.81
C ARG A 52 -2.38 -0.82 12.75
N LYS A 53 -3.41 -0.01 12.96
CA LYS A 53 -3.70 1.16 12.14
C LYS A 53 -3.14 2.44 12.79
N PRO A 54 -2.76 3.44 12.00
CA PRO A 54 -2.36 4.75 12.54
C PRO A 54 -3.53 5.44 13.26
N GLY A 55 -3.21 6.21 14.30
CA GLY A 55 -4.16 7.13 14.94
C GLY A 55 -4.40 8.38 14.09
N ASP A 56 -5.42 9.17 14.44
CA ASP A 56 -5.94 10.24 13.56
C ASP A 56 -4.91 11.32 13.22
N PHE A 57 -4.02 11.68 14.15
CA PHE A 57 -2.91 12.59 13.87
C PHE A 57 -1.97 12.01 12.81
N ALA A 58 -1.53 10.77 13.00
CA ALA A 58 -0.61 10.09 12.08
C ALA A 58 -1.26 9.86 10.71
N ARG A 59 -2.56 9.55 10.64
CA ARG A 59 -3.28 9.42 9.36
C ARG A 59 -3.22 10.73 8.56
N ARG A 60 -3.51 11.86 9.20
CA ARG A 60 -3.42 13.17 8.54
C ARG A 60 -2.01 13.44 8.03
N ARG A 61 -0.99 13.21 8.85
CA ARG A 61 0.40 13.41 8.44
C ARG A 61 0.84 12.47 7.31
N ILE A 62 0.43 11.21 7.34
CA ILE A 62 0.69 10.24 6.27
C ILE A 62 0.08 10.71 4.95
N LEU A 63 -1.16 11.21 4.97
CA LEU A 63 -1.83 11.71 3.75
C LEU A 63 -1.19 13.01 3.25
N GLU A 64 -0.70 13.88 4.13
CA GLU A 64 0.09 15.06 3.75
C GLU A 64 1.40 14.65 3.07
N LEU A 65 2.17 13.74 3.69
CA LEU A 65 3.41 13.20 3.13
C LEU A 65 3.16 12.53 1.77
N ALA A 66 2.05 11.81 1.61
CA ALA A 66 1.70 11.20 0.33
C ALA A 66 1.48 12.26 -0.76
N ARG A 67 0.81 13.37 -0.44
CA ARG A 67 0.67 14.49 -1.38
C ARG A 67 2.01 15.16 -1.69
N GLU A 68 2.86 15.36 -0.69
CA GLU A 68 4.22 15.92 -0.85
C GLU A 68 5.07 15.05 -1.78
N ALA A 69 4.89 13.72 -1.72
CA ALA A 69 5.58 12.74 -2.56
C ALA A 69 4.88 12.42 -3.89
N GLU A 70 3.82 13.15 -4.24
CA GLU A 70 2.97 12.89 -5.43
C GLU A 70 2.40 11.45 -5.50
N ILE A 71 2.24 10.80 -4.35
CA ILE A 71 1.61 9.49 -4.20
C ILE A 71 0.11 9.67 -4.07
N ASP A 72 -0.67 9.09 -4.99
CA ASP A 72 -2.12 9.08 -4.92
C ASP A 72 -2.64 8.08 -3.85
N PRO A 73 -3.22 8.55 -2.74
CA PRO A 73 -3.73 7.68 -1.68
C PRO A 73 -4.91 6.81 -2.15
N GLY A 74 -5.64 7.23 -3.19
CA GLY A 74 -6.79 6.49 -3.73
C GLY A 74 -6.42 5.12 -4.32
N ARG A 75 -5.15 4.93 -4.69
CA ARG A 75 -4.63 3.61 -5.11
C ARG A 75 -4.56 2.59 -3.99
N TYR A 76 -4.61 3.06 -2.74
CA TYR A 76 -4.47 2.27 -1.52
C TYR A 76 -5.77 2.17 -0.73
N GLU A 77 -6.91 2.42 -1.38
CA GLU A 77 -8.20 2.05 -0.82
C GLU A 77 -8.28 0.52 -0.67
N CYS A 78 -8.79 0.07 0.47
CA CYS A 78 -8.97 -1.37 0.67
C CYS A 78 -10.11 -1.86 -0.22
N ASP A 79 -9.77 -2.79 -1.10
CA ASP A 79 -10.73 -3.54 -1.89
C ASP A 79 -10.95 -4.90 -1.19
N PRO A 80 -12.15 -5.15 -0.64
CA PRO A 80 -12.46 -6.39 0.07
C PRO A 80 -12.20 -7.65 -0.76
N VAL A 81 -12.35 -7.56 -2.08
CA VAL A 81 -12.13 -8.68 -3.01
C VAL A 81 -10.65 -8.95 -3.17
N ARG A 82 -9.84 -7.90 -3.36
CA ARG A 82 -8.37 -8.00 -3.44
C ARG A 82 -7.78 -8.54 -2.14
N ASP A 83 -8.24 -8.02 -1.01
CA ASP A 83 -7.78 -8.44 0.32
C ASP A 83 -8.09 -9.93 0.60
N ALA A 84 -9.24 -10.42 0.14
CA ALA A 84 -9.61 -11.82 0.25
C ALA A 84 -8.70 -12.74 -0.60
N ILE A 85 -8.35 -12.30 -1.81
CA ILE A 85 -7.42 -13.01 -2.70
C ILE A 85 -6.02 -13.05 -2.09
N THR A 86 -5.49 -11.93 -1.61
CA THR A 86 -4.16 -11.86 -0.96
C THR A 86 -4.10 -12.77 0.27
N LYS A 87 -5.08 -12.70 1.17
CA LYS A 87 -5.16 -13.58 2.35
C LYS A 87 -5.25 -15.06 1.98
N TYR A 88 -6.00 -15.39 0.93
CA TYR A 88 -6.10 -16.75 0.43
C TYR A 88 -4.76 -17.25 -0.14
N LEU A 89 -4.04 -16.41 -0.88
CA LEU A 89 -2.74 -16.76 -1.47
C LEU A 89 -1.63 -16.90 -0.43
N GLU A 90 -1.60 -16.03 0.58
CA GLU A 90 -0.66 -16.12 1.72
C GLU A 90 -0.88 -17.40 2.54
N LYS A 91 -2.15 -17.76 2.79
CA LYS A 91 -2.50 -18.94 3.59
C LYS A 91 -2.27 -20.26 2.86
N ASN A 92 -2.43 -20.30 1.54
CA ASN A 92 -2.39 -21.54 0.75
C ASN A 92 -1.02 -21.85 0.11
N THR A 93 0.05 -21.12 0.48
CA THR A 93 1.43 -21.47 0.10
C THR A 93 1.66 -21.68 -1.40
N GLY A 94 1.02 -20.88 -2.26
CA GLY A 94 1.33 -20.86 -3.68
C GLY A 94 2.66 -20.15 -3.90
N LYS A 95 3.81 -20.72 -3.48
CA LYS A 95 5.13 -20.05 -3.57
C LYS A 95 5.41 -19.52 -4.98
N ASP A 96 5.01 -20.27 -6.00
CA ASP A 96 5.17 -19.87 -7.40
C ASP A 96 4.16 -18.79 -7.80
N LEU A 97 2.92 -18.83 -7.31
CA LEU A 97 1.93 -17.75 -7.50
C LEU A 97 2.36 -16.46 -6.82
N VAL A 98 2.81 -16.54 -5.56
CA VAL A 98 3.38 -15.40 -4.82
C VAL A 98 4.60 -14.85 -5.55
N ARG A 99 5.45 -15.72 -6.09
CA ARG A 99 6.63 -15.30 -6.86
C ARG A 99 6.23 -14.62 -8.18
N VAL A 100 5.32 -15.20 -8.94
CA VAL A 100 4.76 -14.61 -10.17
C VAL A 100 4.10 -13.26 -9.90
N ILE A 101 3.30 -13.14 -8.83
CA ILE A 101 2.69 -11.86 -8.43
C ILE A 101 3.76 -10.85 -8.04
N SER A 102 4.75 -11.24 -7.23
CA SER A 102 5.85 -10.34 -6.85
C SER A 102 6.70 -9.88 -8.03
N LEU A 103 6.82 -10.71 -9.07
CA LEU A 103 7.50 -10.36 -10.31
C LEU A 103 6.63 -9.42 -11.15
N TYR A 104 5.33 -9.67 -11.22
CA TYR A 104 4.37 -8.81 -11.92
C TYR A 104 4.31 -7.39 -11.33
N GLU A 105 4.32 -7.28 -10.00
CA GLU A 105 4.37 -6.00 -9.29
C GLU A 105 5.62 -5.18 -9.67
N LYS A 106 6.76 -5.84 -9.89
CA LYS A 106 8.05 -5.21 -10.25
C LYS A 106 8.22 -4.87 -11.73
N MET A 107 7.26 -5.24 -12.59
CA MET A 107 7.35 -5.03 -14.04
C MET A 107 6.79 -3.66 -14.48
N SER A 108 7.35 -3.13 -15.57
CA SER A 108 6.75 -1.99 -16.30
C SER A 108 5.47 -2.41 -17.02
N ASP A 109 4.59 -1.45 -17.32
CA ASP A 109 3.28 -1.74 -17.92
C ASP A 109 3.39 -2.48 -19.26
N GLY A 110 4.35 -2.11 -20.13
CA GLY A 110 4.59 -2.85 -21.39
C GLY A 110 5.10 -4.28 -21.19
N SER A 111 5.74 -4.58 -20.05
CA SER A 111 6.18 -5.93 -19.69
C SER A 111 5.04 -6.75 -19.07
N ARG A 112 4.17 -6.09 -18.29
CA ARG A 112 2.92 -6.68 -17.78
C ARG A 112 2.00 -7.09 -18.94
N ASP A 113 1.84 -6.23 -19.95
CA ASP A 113 1.03 -6.54 -21.13
C ASP A 113 1.54 -7.77 -21.90
N LYS A 114 2.86 -7.92 -22.03
CA LYS A 114 3.47 -9.11 -22.64
C LYS A 114 3.25 -10.37 -21.81
N LEU A 115 3.40 -10.29 -20.49
CA LEU A 115 3.13 -11.42 -19.59
C LEU A 115 1.67 -11.88 -19.70
N LEU A 116 0.74 -10.92 -19.65
CA LEU A 116 -0.70 -11.19 -19.79
C LEU A 116 -1.04 -11.74 -21.17
N GLY A 117 -0.40 -11.26 -22.23
CA GLY A 117 -0.53 -11.79 -23.58
C GLY A 117 -0.11 -13.26 -23.67
N TYR A 118 1.04 -13.62 -23.08
CA TYR A 118 1.52 -15.00 -23.02
C TYR A 118 0.62 -15.90 -22.15
N ALA A 119 0.14 -15.43 -21.01
CA ALA A 119 -0.76 -16.20 -20.15
C ALA A 119 -2.07 -16.59 -20.89
N LYS A 120 -2.58 -15.70 -21.76
CA LYS A 120 -3.77 -15.98 -22.58
C LYS A 120 -3.56 -17.05 -23.65
N THR A 121 -2.34 -17.24 -24.16
CA THR A 121 -2.07 -18.28 -25.17
C THR A 121 -1.96 -19.67 -24.56
N LEU A 122 -1.59 -19.77 -23.28
CA LEU A 122 -1.53 -21.01 -22.52
C LEU A 122 -2.90 -21.49 -22.01
N ALA A 123 -3.91 -20.60 -21.98
CA ALA A 123 -5.26 -20.91 -21.52
C ALA A 123 -6.17 -21.55 -22.60
N LYS A 124 -5.58 -22.03 -23.70
CA LYS A 124 -6.24 -22.83 -24.75
C LYS A 124 -5.96 -24.31 -24.53
#